data_AF-A0A5K7YBR9-F1
#
_entry.id   AF-A0A5K7YBR9-F1
#
_cell.length_a   1.000
_cell.length_b   1.000
_cell.length_c   1.000
_cell.angle_alpha   90.00
_cell.angle_beta   90.00
_cell.angle_gamma   90.00
#
_symmetry.space_group_name_H-M   'P 1'
#
loop_
_entity.id
_entity.type
_entity.pdbx_description
1 polymer ?
#
loop_
_entity_poly.entity_id
_entity_poly.type
_entity_poly.pdbx_seq_one_letter_code
_entity_poly.pdbx_strand_id
1 'polypeptide(L)'
;MRGDIVIFRAPAFPSFIYVKRIIGLAGDTITYADDKSVQINGRMIGQLNHHNDHTSTYQALQERNAQQYEYVIDNRKPFVKPIYTQWVIPDGYVFVLGDNRDHSWDSRFFENAVGTPRHLRGLVKKELLISRYLATAFTLEFMKSDFDIGENSLKVISEAQTAEGNDGDK
;
A
#
# COMPACT_ATOMS: atom_id res chain seq x y z
N MET A 1 4.02 -6.99 7.57
CA MET A 1 4.17 -8.15 6.66
C MET A 1 3.54 -7.77 5.34
N ARG A 2 3.91 -8.48 4.27
CA ARG A 2 3.37 -8.20 2.95
C ARG A 2 1.88 -8.48 2.93
N GLY A 3 1.14 -7.63 2.23
CA GLY A 3 -0.31 -7.65 2.19
C GLY A 3 -0.99 -7.01 3.40
N ASP A 4 -0.28 -6.57 4.44
CA ASP A 4 -0.92 -5.84 5.54
C ASP A 4 -1.38 -4.44 5.09
N ILE A 5 -2.58 -4.02 5.50
CA ILE A 5 -3.04 -2.64 5.36
C ILE A 5 -2.52 -1.82 6.54
N VAL A 6 -1.89 -0.69 6.25
CA VAL A 6 -1.29 0.21 7.24
C VAL A 6 -1.80 1.63 7.11
N ILE A 7 -1.86 2.29 8.26
CA ILE A 7 -2.19 3.70 8.43
C ILE A 7 -0.89 4.42 8.79
N PHE A 8 -0.54 5.47 8.05
CA PHE A 8 0.73 6.18 8.23
C PHE A 8 0.62 7.65 7.85
N ARG A 9 1.54 8.46 8.36
CA ARG A 9 1.64 9.88 7.97
C ARG A 9 2.26 10.01 6.59
N ALA A 10 1.70 10.86 5.73
CA ALA A 10 2.23 11.07 4.38
C ALA A 10 3.70 11.58 4.45
N PRO A 11 4.65 10.99 3.69
CA PRO A 11 6.08 11.28 3.88
C PRO A 11 6.53 12.72 3.60
N ALA A 12 5.88 13.44 2.68
CA ALA A 12 6.15 14.85 2.43
C ALA A 12 5.29 15.81 3.28
N PHE A 13 4.09 15.36 3.69
CA PHE A 13 3.11 16.22 4.37
C PHE A 13 2.49 15.50 5.58
N PRO A 14 3.19 15.44 6.73
CA PRO A 14 2.83 14.58 7.87
C PRO A 14 1.47 14.86 8.53
N SER A 15 0.84 15.99 8.19
CA SER A 15 -0.53 16.34 8.59
C SER A 15 -1.60 15.48 7.90
N PHE A 16 -1.26 14.83 6.78
CA PHE A 16 -2.15 13.90 6.09
C PHE A 16 -1.90 12.46 6.53
N ILE A 17 -2.98 11.71 6.71
CA ILE A 17 -2.95 10.28 6.99
C ILE A 17 -3.30 9.50 5.73
N TYR A 18 -2.49 8.50 5.40
CA TYR A 18 -2.72 7.57 4.30
C TYR A 18 -3.03 6.18 4.82
N VAL A 19 -3.92 5.50 4.10
CA VAL A 19 -4.19 4.07 4.25
C VAL A 19 -3.78 3.39 2.95
N LYS A 20 -2.85 2.45 3.04
CA LYS A 20 -2.32 1.69 1.89
C LYS A 20 -1.93 0.28 2.32
N ARG A 21 -1.72 -0.61 1.35
CA ARG A 21 -1.24 -1.97 1.59
C ARG A 21 0.26 -2.05 1.41
N ILE A 22 0.95 -2.75 2.31
CA ILE A 22 2.37 -3.07 2.17
C ILE A 22 2.55 -4.10 1.06
N ILE A 23 3.36 -3.77 0.06
CA ILE A 23 3.70 -4.65 -1.06
C ILE A 23 5.18 -5.06 -0.99
N GLY A 24 6.08 -4.10 -0.78
CA GLY A 24 7.51 -4.35 -0.67
C GLY A 24 8.02 -4.20 0.77
N LEU A 25 8.87 -5.14 1.16
CA LEU A 25 9.61 -5.18 2.42
C LEU A 25 11.11 -5.08 2.14
N ALA A 26 11.89 -4.80 3.18
CA ALA A 26 13.35 -4.74 3.09
C ALA A 26 13.94 -5.98 2.40
N GLY A 27 14.87 -5.74 1.46
CA GLY A 27 15.48 -6.75 0.60
C GLY A 27 14.75 -7.00 -0.72
N ASP A 28 13.48 -6.57 -0.86
CA ASP A 28 12.75 -6.74 -2.11
C ASP A 28 13.24 -5.82 -3.22
N THR A 29 13.13 -6.33 -4.44
CA THR A 29 13.08 -5.51 -5.66
C THR A 29 11.66 -5.48 -6.19
N ILE A 30 11.06 -4.29 -6.20
CA ILE A 30 9.73 -4.05 -6.76
C ILE A 30 9.88 -3.51 -8.16
N THR A 31 9.15 -4.09 -9.13
CA THR A 31 9.08 -3.60 -10.51
C THR A 31 7.63 -3.29 -10.87
N TYR A 32 7.41 -2.11 -11.44
CA TYR A 32 6.14 -1.70 -12.04
C TYR A 32 6.33 -1.58 -13.56
N ALA A 33 5.68 -2.48 -14.29
CA ALA A 33 5.80 -2.57 -15.73
C ALA A 33 4.81 -1.65 -16.46
N ASP A 34 5.02 -1.47 -17.76
CA ASP A 34 4.20 -0.62 -18.63
C ASP A 34 2.78 -1.16 -18.87
N ASP A 35 2.58 -2.47 -18.70
CA ASP A 35 1.28 -3.14 -18.64
C ASP A 35 0.53 -2.95 -17.30
N LYS A 36 1.05 -2.10 -16.42
CA LYS A 36 0.56 -1.83 -15.05
C LYS A 36 0.69 -3.02 -14.08
N SER A 37 1.37 -4.09 -14.46
CA SER A 37 1.66 -5.19 -13.54
C SER A 37 2.72 -4.79 -12.51
N VAL A 38 2.63 -5.38 -11.33
CA VAL A 38 3.62 -5.21 -10.25
C VAL A 38 4.26 -6.55 -9.97
N GLN A 39 5.58 -6.56 -9.85
CA GLN A 39 6.38 -7.74 -9.55
C GLN A 39 7.23 -7.52 -8.30
N ILE A 40 7.42 -8.58 -7.52
CA ILE A 40 8.33 -8.65 -6.38
C ILE A 40 9.38 -9.70 -6.72
N ASN A 41 10.66 -9.30 -6.76
CA ASN A 41 11.79 -10.17 -7.07
C ASN A 41 11.55 -10.96 -8.39
N GLY A 42 11.00 -10.28 -9.40
CA GLY A 42 10.69 -10.83 -10.72
C GLY A 42 9.42 -11.70 -10.81
N ARG A 43 8.64 -11.82 -9.73
CA ARG A 43 7.38 -12.57 -9.71
C ARG A 43 6.19 -11.63 -9.61
N MET A 44 5.20 -11.79 -10.48
CA MET A 44 3.97 -10.99 -10.41
C MET A 44 3.28 -11.14 -9.05
N ILE A 45 2.78 -10.02 -8.54
CA ILE A 45 1.88 -10.05 -7.39
C ILE A 45 0.49 -10.40 -7.87
N GLY A 46 -0.16 -11.33 -7.20
CA GLY A 46 -1.53 -11.73 -7.46
C GLY A 46 -1.76 -12.49 -8.78
N GLN A 47 -2.94 -13.07 -8.86
CA GLN A 47 -3.45 -13.81 -10.01
C GLN A 47 -4.66 -13.05 -10.56
N LEU A 48 -4.76 -12.95 -11.89
CA LEU A 48 -5.93 -12.36 -12.54
C LEU A 48 -7.16 -13.21 -12.21
N ASN A 49 -8.17 -12.58 -11.61
CA ASN A 49 -9.44 -13.22 -11.26
C ASN A 49 -10.52 -12.89 -12.31
N HIS A 50 -10.60 -11.61 -12.71
CA HIS A 50 -11.60 -11.15 -13.67
C HIS A 50 -11.06 -10.02 -14.54
N HIS A 51 -11.48 -9.97 -15.80
CA HIS A 51 -11.07 -8.96 -16.77
C HIS A 51 -12.22 -8.59 -17.70
N ASN A 52 -12.41 -7.28 -17.92
CA ASN A 52 -13.27 -6.74 -18.96
C ASN A 52 -12.69 -5.41 -19.49
N ASP A 53 -13.39 -4.75 -20.41
CA ASP A 53 -12.93 -3.49 -21.01
C ASP A 53 -12.74 -2.34 -20.00
N HIS A 54 -13.38 -2.43 -18.83
CA HIS A 54 -13.33 -1.39 -17.80
C HIS A 54 -12.27 -1.66 -16.75
N THR A 55 -12.20 -2.89 -16.23
CA THR A 55 -11.37 -3.23 -15.07
C THR A 55 -10.74 -4.61 -15.17
N SER A 56 -9.58 -4.75 -14.54
CA SER A 56 -8.94 -6.03 -14.25
C SER A 56 -8.84 -6.20 -12.73
N THR A 57 -9.47 -7.24 -12.19
CA THR A 57 -9.43 -7.58 -10.77
C THR A 57 -8.47 -8.74 -10.55
N TYR A 58 -7.60 -8.59 -9.55
CA TYR A 58 -6.59 -9.56 -9.17
C TYR A 58 -6.78 -9.99 -7.73
N GLN A 59 -6.52 -11.27 -7.46
CA GLN A 59 -6.49 -11.84 -6.12
C GLN A 59 -5.06 -12.08 -5.66
N ALA A 60 -4.75 -11.74 -4.41
CA ALA A 60 -3.46 -11.97 -3.79
C ALA A 60 -3.64 -12.40 -2.32
N LEU A 61 -2.55 -12.87 -1.70
CA LEU A 61 -2.56 -13.36 -0.33
C LEU A 61 -1.76 -12.43 0.58
N GLN A 62 -2.31 -12.17 1.77
CA GLN A 62 -1.59 -11.57 2.88
C GLN A 62 -0.71 -12.64 3.56
N GLU A 63 0.57 -12.34 3.79
CA GLU A 63 1.51 -13.33 4.35
C GLU A 63 1.19 -13.74 5.77
N ARG A 64 0.63 -12.82 6.56
CA ARG A 64 0.40 -13.01 7.99
C ARG A 64 -0.52 -14.19 8.30
N ASN A 65 -1.60 -14.31 7.54
CA ASN A 65 -2.73 -15.18 7.85
C ASN A 65 -3.30 -15.88 6.60
N ALA A 66 -2.61 -15.77 5.46
CA ALA A 66 -3.08 -16.25 4.16
C ALA A 66 -4.45 -15.70 3.74
N GLN A 67 -4.89 -14.58 4.30
CA GLN A 67 -6.14 -13.95 3.91
C GLN A 67 -6.05 -13.44 2.47
N GLN A 68 -7.04 -13.80 1.66
CA GLN A 68 -7.17 -13.28 0.31
C GLN A 68 -7.60 -11.82 0.33
N TYR A 69 -7.02 -11.03 -0.55
CA TYR A 69 -7.48 -9.68 -0.85
C TYR A 69 -7.49 -9.44 -2.35
N GLU A 70 -8.33 -8.49 -2.78
CA GLU A 70 -8.41 -8.08 -4.17
C GLU A 70 -7.81 -6.69 -4.37
N TYR A 71 -7.27 -6.47 -5.56
CA TYR A 71 -6.94 -5.15 -6.06
C TYR A 71 -7.39 -5.03 -7.52
N VAL A 72 -7.67 -3.81 -7.94
CA VAL A 72 -8.25 -3.49 -9.24
C VAL A 72 -7.36 -2.53 -10.01
N ILE A 73 -7.27 -2.77 -11.32
CA ILE A 73 -6.68 -1.89 -12.33
C ILE A 73 -7.82 -1.38 -13.22
N ASP A 74 -7.84 -0.08 -13.51
CA ASP A 74 -8.77 0.55 -14.45
C ASP A 74 -8.17 0.48 -15.87
N ASN A 75 -8.74 -0.37 -16.71
CA ASN A 75 -8.25 -0.63 -18.06
C ASN A 75 -8.51 0.56 -19.01
N ARG A 76 -9.41 1.47 -18.64
CA ARG A 76 -9.74 2.66 -19.45
C ARG A 76 -8.75 3.80 -19.23
N LYS A 77 -8.02 3.79 -18.12
CA LYS A 77 -6.99 4.79 -17.85
C LYS A 77 -5.70 4.45 -18.59
N PRO A 78 -5.01 5.40 -19.23
CA PRO A 78 -3.70 5.14 -19.82
C PRO A 78 -2.67 4.83 -18.72
N PHE A 79 -1.60 4.14 -19.10
CA PHE A 79 -0.44 3.99 -18.23
C PHE A 79 0.18 5.36 -17.93
N VAL A 80 0.33 5.67 -16.65
CA VAL A 80 1.06 6.84 -16.18
C VAL A 80 2.42 6.38 -15.68
N LYS A 81 3.49 6.80 -16.37
CA LYS A 81 4.85 6.42 -16.00
C LYS A 81 5.28 7.12 -14.71
N PRO A 82 5.56 6.39 -13.62
CA PRO A 82 6.17 6.98 -12.42
C PRO A 82 7.62 7.43 -12.65
N ILE A 83 8.16 8.17 -11.68
CA ILE A 83 9.56 8.65 -11.70
C ILE A 83 10.55 7.47 -11.77
N TYR A 84 10.20 6.34 -11.15
CA TYR A 84 10.95 5.09 -11.18
C TYR A 84 10.02 3.95 -11.58
N THR A 85 10.52 2.98 -12.33
CA THR A 85 9.81 1.72 -12.60
C THR A 85 10.32 0.56 -11.74
N GLN A 86 11.37 0.79 -10.95
CA GLN A 86 11.95 -0.19 -10.05
C GLN A 86 12.41 0.44 -8.74
N TRP A 87 12.20 -0.26 -7.63
CA TRP A 87 12.64 0.11 -6.29
C TRP A 87 13.31 -1.07 -5.61
N VAL A 88 14.49 -0.84 -5.03
CA VAL A 88 15.12 -1.77 -4.08
C VAL A 88 14.83 -1.25 -2.69
N ILE A 89 14.21 -2.08 -1.85
CA ILE A 89 13.71 -1.64 -0.55
C ILE A 89 14.79 -1.85 0.51
N PRO A 90 15.35 -0.79 1.12
CA PRO A 90 16.33 -0.94 2.19
C PRO A 90 15.68 -1.27 3.53
N ASP A 91 16.52 -1.65 4.49
CA ASP A 91 16.11 -1.82 5.88
C ASP A 91 15.47 -0.54 6.43
N GLY A 92 14.44 -0.71 7.26
CA GLY A 92 13.68 0.41 7.82
C GLY A 92 12.63 1.01 6.89
N TYR A 93 12.49 0.55 5.65
CA TYR A 93 11.52 1.05 4.68
C TYR A 93 10.51 -0.01 4.23
N VAL A 94 9.40 0.46 3.65
CA VAL A 94 8.39 -0.34 2.95
C VAL A 94 7.91 0.38 1.69
N PHE A 95 7.45 -0.41 0.72
CA PHE A 95 6.76 0.08 -0.48
C PHE A 95 5.27 -0.24 -0.38
N VAL A 96 4.41 0.75 -0.60
CA VAL A 96 2.97 0.62 -0.38
C VAL A 96 2.18 1.00 -1.63
N LEU A 97 1.09 0.28 -1.88
CA LEU A 97 0.15 0.55 -2.97
C LEU A 97 -1.29 0.65 -2.44
N GLY A 98 -2.13 1.39 -3.15
CA GLY A 98 -3.57 1.27 -2.98
C GLY A 98 -4.13 0.07 -3.73
N ASP A 99 -5.24 -0.50 -3.26
CA ASP A 99 -5.90 -1.60 -3.95
C ASP A 99 -6.67 -1.12 -5.19
N ASN A 100 -7.09 0.15 -5.25
CA ASN A 100 -7.58 0.80 -6.47
C ASN A 100 -6.41 1.47 -7.22
N ARG A 101 -5.72 0.71 -8.07
CA ARG A 101 -4.36 1.03 -8.53
C ARG A 101 -4.27 2.31 -9.36
N ASP A 102 -5.19 2.56 -10.28
CA ASP A 102 -5.16 3.75 -11.14
C ASP A 102 -5.80 4.99 -10.50
N HIS A 103 -6.27 4.87 -9.26
CA HIS A 103 -6.88 5.94 -8.48
C HIS A 103 -6.21 6.07 -7.10
N SER A 104 -4.94 5.69 -6.99
CA SER A 104 -4.19 5.78 -5.74
C SER A 104 -2.97 6.69 -5.86
N TRP A 105 -2.86 7.61 -4.90
CA TRP A 105 -1.62 8.33 -4.62
C TRP A 105 -0.81 7.50 -3.61
N ASP A 106 0.17 6.75 -4.12
CA ASP A 106 0.94 5.75 -3.37
C ASP A 106 2.43 5.77 -3.76
N SER A 107 3.21 4.74 -3.38
CA SER A 107 4.68 4.75 -3.51
C SER A 107 5.20 4.98 -4.93
N ARG A 108 4.35 4.79 -5.95
CA ARG A 108 4.68 5.11 -7.33
C ARG A 108 4.76 6.62 -7.59
N PHE A 109 4.02 7.43 -6.83
CA PHE A 109 3.72 8.82 -7.17
C PHE A 109 3.92 9.83 -6.05
N PHE A 110 3.77 9.47 -4.77
CA PHE A 110 3.88 10.46 -3.70
C PHE A 110 5.31 10.95 -3.50
N GLU A 111 5.39 12.19 -3.02
CA GLU A 111 6.64 12.85 -2.66
C GLU A 111 7.08 12.48 -1.24
N ASN A 112 8.39 12.57 -1.01
CA ASN A 112 8.99 12.51 0.32
C ASN A 112 9.51 13.91 0.71
N ALA A 113 9.85 14.08 1.99
CA ALA A 113 10.46 15.31 2.49
C ALA A 113 11.63 15.80 1.60
N VAL A 114 11.77 17.11 1.48
CA VAL A 114 12.85 17.77 0.72
C VAL A 114 14.20 17.23 1.21
N GLY A 115 15.09 16.92 0.26
CA GLY A 115 16.40 16.33 0.58
C GLY A 115 16.40 14.79 0.68
N THR A 116 15.24 14.12 0.57
CA THR A 116 15.21 12.65 0.55
C THR A 116 16.08 12.10 -0.60
N PRO A 117 17.05 11.21 -0.29
CA PRO A 117 17.90 10.58 -1.29
C PRO A 117 17.10 9.93 -2.41
N ARG A 118 17.59 10.03 -3.64
CA ARG A 118 16.88 9.58 -4.86
C ARG A 118 16.34 8.15 -4.74
N HIS A 119 17.16 7.24 -4.23
CA HIS A 119 16.84 5.81 -4.08
C HIS A 119 15.78 5.52 -2.98
N LEU A 120 15.46 6.49 -2.13
CA LEU A 120 14.45 6.37 -1.06
C LEU A 120 13.12 7.04 -1.42
N ARG A 121 13.04 7.72 -2.57
CA ARG A 121 11.82 8.41 -2.98
C ARG A 121 10.72 7.41 -3.38
N GLY A 122 9.50 7.68 -2.94
CA GLY A 122 8.36 6.78 -3.01
C GLY A 122 8.30 5.77 -1.86
N LEU A 123 9.35 5.63 -1.04
CA LEU A 123 9.34 4.67 0.07
C LEU A 123 8.79 5.30 1.35
N VAL A 124 8.19 4.47 2.20
CA VAL A 124 7.70 4.87 3.52
C VAL A 124 8.62 4.29 4.58
N LYS A 125 9.10 5.13 5.50
CA LYS A 125 9.83 4.63 6.67
C LYS A 125 8.89 3.88 7.60
N LYS A 126 9.34 2.75 8.15
CA LYS A 126 8.56 1.94 9.11
C LYS A 126 8.15 2.73 10.35
N GLU A 127 8.96 3.69 10.78
CA GLU A 127 8.67 4.58 11.93
C GLU A 127 7.46 5.51 11.70
N LEU A 128 7.07 5.75 10.44
CA LEU A 128 5.90 6.57 10.12
C LEU A 128 4.59 5.79 10.15
N LEU A 129 4.67 4.46 10.28
CA LEU A 129 3.50 3.59 10.39
C LEU A 129 2.88 3.77 11.78
N ILE A 130 1.67 4.30 11.82
CA ILE A 130 0.93 4.55 13.05
C ILE A 130 0.28 3.26 13.55
N SER A 131 -0.41 2.56 12.64
CA SER A 131 -1.24 1.42 12.99
C SER A 131 -1.39 0.46 11.82
N ARG A 132 -1.73 -0.78 12.16
CA ARG A 132 -2.17 -1.81 11.21
C ARG A 132 -3.68 -1.98 11.29
N TYR A 133 -4.31 -2.26 10.16
CA TYR A 133 -5.70 -2.73 10.12
C TYR A 133 -5.75 -4.22 10.44
N LEU A 134 -6.70 -4.65 11.27
CA LEU A 134 -6.92 -6.05 11.60
C LEU A 134 -8.19 -6.61 10.95
N ALA A 135 -9.32 -5.93 11.14
CA ALA A 135 -10.61 -6.39 10.65
C ALA A 135 -11.61 -5.23 10.55
N THR A 136 -12.64 -5.44 9.73
CA THR A 136 -13.83 -4.59 9.71
C THR A 136 -14.80 -5.16 10.73
N ALA A 137 -15.18 -4.36 11.74
CA ALA A 137 -16.16 -4.81 12.75
C ALA A 137 -17.58 -4.80 12.18
N PHE A 138 -17.90 -3.79 11.38
CA PHE A 138 -19.17 -3.67 10.67
C PHE A 138 -19.03 -2.69 9.50
N THR A 139 -19.80 -2.91 8.43
CA THR A 139 -19.97 -1.98 7.32
C THR A 139 -21.34 -1.33 7.46
N LEU A 140 -21.41 0.00 7.42
CA LEU A 140 -22.68 0.72 7.39
C LEU A 140 -22.98 1.11 5.94
N GLU A 141 -24.03 0.54 5.35
CA GLU A 141 -24.53 0.97 4.05
C GLU A 141 -25.52 2.13 4.26
N PHE A 142 -25.06 3.37 4.07
CA PHE A 142 -25.95 4.53 4.07
C PHE A 142 -26.30 4.93 2.64
N MET A 143 -27.62 4.89 2.33
CA MET A 143 -28.32 5.54 1.21
C MET A 143 -27.59 5.51 -0.16
N LYS A 144 -27.98 4.55 -1.02
CA LYS A 144 -27.57 4.40 -2.43
C LYS A 144 -27.93 5.58 -3.37
N SER A 145 -28.34 6.75 -2.89
CA SER A 145 -28.73 7.87 -3.75
C SER A 145 -27.79 9.07 -3.62
N ASP A 146 -27.01 9.28 -4.68
CA ASP A 146 -26.45 10.55 -5.15
C ASP A 146 -25.34 11.23 -4.34
N PHE A 147 -24.57 10.50 -3.52
CA PHE A 147 -23.31 11.01 -2.99
C PHE A 147 -22.19 9.95 -3.09
N ASP A 148 -21.26 10.15 -4.03
CA ASP A 148 -20.08 9.29 -4.25
C ASP A 148 -19.03 9.53 -3.15
N ILE A 149 -19.36 9.09 -1.94
CA ILE A 149 -18.39 8.87 -0.87
C ILE A 149 -18.24 7.36 -0.73
N GLY A 150 -17.11 6.84 -1.22
CA GLY A 150 -16.77 5.42 -1.13
C GLY A 150 -16.97 4.85 0.27
N GLU A 151 -17.32 3.57 0.34
CA GLU A 151 -17.72 2.83 1.53
C GLU A 151 -16.98 3.26 2.82
N ASN A 152 -17.72 3.92 3.72
CA ASN A 152 -17.24 4.24 5.06
C ASN A 152 -17.43 3.02 5.99
N SER A 153 -16.36 2.27 6.21
CA SER A 153 -16.29 1.17 7.20
C SER A 153 -15.66 1.66 8.51
N LEU A 154 -16.24 1.25 9.65
CA LEU A 154 -15.60 1.41 10.96
C LEU A 154 -14.59 0.26 11.15
N LYS A 155 -13.33 0.62 11.38
CA LYS A 155 -12.19 -0.30 11.28
C LYS A 155 -11.62 -0.61 12.66
N VAL A 156 -11.38 -1.90 12.94
CA VAL A 156 -10.58 -2.32 14.10
C VAL A 156 -9.11 -2.15 13.74
N ILE A 157 -8.45 -1.28 14.49
CA ILE A 157 -7.04 -0.93 14.31
C ILE A 157 -6.24 -1.43 15.51
N SER A 158 -5.02 -1.92 15.28
CA SER A 158 -4.08 -2.26 16.35
C SER A 158 -2.85 -1.36 16.28
N GLU A 159 -2.53 -0.71 17.39
CA GLU A 159 -1.32 0.11 17.53
C GLU A 159 -0.06 -0.74 17.28
N ALA A 160 0.89 -0.17 16.54
CA ALA A 160 2.18 -0.80 16.33
C ALA A 160 3.02 -0.64 17.61
N GLN A 161 3.35 -1.76 18.27
CA GLN A 161 4.26 -1.75 19.41
C GLN A 161 5.64 -1.25 18.98
N THR A 162 6.07 -0.13 19.55
CA THR A 162 7.48 0.27 19.58
C THR A 162 8.21 -0.60 20.59
N ALA A 163 9.23 -1.33 20.14
CA ALA A 163 10.14 -2.04 21.03
C ALA A 163 10.97 -1.00 21.81
N GLU A 164 10.60 -0.73 23.05
CA GLU A 164 11.50 -0.10 24.02
C GLU A 164 12.51 -1.15 24.48
N GLY A 165 13.76 -0.97 24.07
CA GLY A 165 14.90 -1.67 24.67
C GLY A 165 15.09 -1.17 26.08
N ASN A 166 14.71 -1.99 27.05
CA ASN A 166 14.99 -1.81 28.46
C ASN A 166 16.32 -2.50 28.77
N ASP A 167 17.44 -1.78 28.71
CA ASP A 167 18.69 -2.21 29.34
C ASP A 167 18.83 -1.48 30.67
N GLY A 168 18.32 -2.14 31.70
CA GLY A 168 18.55 -1.81 33.09
C GLY A 168 19.89 -2.37 33.55
N ASP A 169 20.78 -1.45 33.90
CA ASP A 169 21.68 -1.45 35.06
C ASP A 169 21.80 -2.77 35.85
N LYS A 170 22.96 -3.45 35.71
CA LYS A 170 23.69 -4.18 36.77
C LYS A 170 25.16 -4.32 36.42
#